data_AF-A0A7K0Y7C6-F1
#
_entry.id   AF-A0A7K0Y7C6-F1
#
_cell.length_a   1.000
_cell.length_b   1.000
_cell.length_c   1.000
_cell.angle_alpha   90.00
_cell.angle_beta   90.00
_cell.angle_gamma   90.00
#
_symmetry.space_group_name_H-M   'P 1'
#
loop_
_entity.id
_entity.type
_entity.pdbx_description
1 polymer ?
#
loop_
_entity_poly.entity_id
_entity_poly.type
_entity_poly.pdbx_seq_one_letter_code
_entity_poly.pdbx_strand_id
1 'polypeptide(L)'
;MSVVTTRQLLDSGVHFGHQTRRWNPKMKRYILTDRSGIYIIDLQQSLAMIDKAYEFVKNTVANGGSVLFVGTKKQAQEAIMSESLRVGQSYINQRWLGGLLTNFQTVGKRLARMKELETMDFNDASKSGLTKKELLIL
;
A
#
# COMPACT_ATOMS: atom_id res chain seq x y z
N MET A 1 -5.23 12.80 20.42
CA MET A 1 -4.26 11.87 21.04
C MET A 1 -3.22 11.59 19.97
N SER A 2 -2.03 12.18 20.06
CA SER A 2 -0.99 11.96 19.04
C SER A 2 -0.42 10.57 19.22
N VAL A 3 -0.64 9.69 18.24
CA VAL A 3 -0.25 8.26 18.29
C VAL A 3 1.27 8.09 18.33
N VAL A 4 2.03 9.08 17.85
CA VAL A 4 3.50 9.04 17.73
C VAL A 4 4.10 10.38 18.18
N THR A 5 5.26 10.34 18.83
CA THR A 5 5.99 11.55 19.27
C THR A 5 6.96 12.06 18.20
N THR A 6 7.28 13.36 18.21
CA THR A 6 8.30 13.94 17.31
C THR A 6 9.63 13.22 17.42
N ARG A 7 10.00 12.79 18.63
CA ARG A 7 11.25 12.07 18.90
C ARG A 7 11.29 10.73 18.18
N GLN A 8 10.21 9.95 18.24
CA GLN A 8 10.13 8.68 17.51
C GLN A 8 10.24 8.88 15.99
N LEU A 9 9.62 9.92 15.44
CA LEU A 9 9.75 10.24 14.00
C LEU A 9 11.16 10.69 13.62
N LEU A 10 11.85 11.37 14.54
CA LEU A 10 13.24 11.77 14.34
C LEU A 10 14.16 10.54 14.34
N ASP A 11 14.02 9.69 15.36
CA ASP A 11 14.83 8.48 15.56
C ASP A 11 14.62 7.46 14.42
N SER A 12 13.41 7.37 13.87
CA SER A 12 13.11 6.50 12.72
C SER A 12 13.57 7.07 11.37
N GLY A 13 14.09 8.30 11.33
CA GLY A 13 14.63 8.92 10.12
C GLY A 13 13.57 9.31 9.07
N VAL A 14 12.29 9.46 9.42
CA VAL A 14 11.24 9.79 8.41
C VAL A 14 11.29 11.24 7.92
N HIS A 15 12.08 12.09 8.59
CA HIS A 15 12.27 13.49 8.22
C HIS A 15 13.19 13.68 7.01
N PHE A 16 13.88 12.63 6.56
CA PHE A 16 14.75 12.69 5.38
C PHE A 16 13.93 12.63 4.09
N GLY A 17 14.02 13.71 3.30
CA GLY A 17 13.46 13.80 1.97
C GLY A 17 14.40 13.25 0.89
N HIS A 18 14.17 13.70 -0.35
CA HIS A 18 15.03 13.36 -1.48
C HIS A 18 16.12 14.43 -1.69
N GLN A 19 17.02 14.16 -2.63
CA GLN A 19 18.03 15.11 -3.10
C GLN A 19 17.37 16.38 -3.66
N THR A 20 18.04 17.53 -3.50
CA THR A 20 17.52 18.85 -3.94
C THR A 20 17.13 18.92 -5.41
N ARG A 21 17.77 18.13 -6.28
CA ARG A 21 17.43 18.05 -7.72
C ARG A 21 16.14 17.27 -8.04
N ARG A 22 15.61 16.47 -7.12
CA ARG A 22 14.42 15.60 -7.30
C ARG A 22 13.26 16.05 -6.42
N TRP A 23 12.98 17.35 -6.41
CA TRP A 23 11.90 17.92 -5.59
C TRP A 23 10.77 18.48 -6.45
N ASN A 24 9.59 18.59 -5.83
CA ASN A 24 8.43 19.24 -6.43
C ASN A 24 8.25 20.62 -5.79
N PRO A 25 8.20 21.72 -6.56
CA PRO A 25 8.04 23.08 -6.03
C PRO A 25 6.85 23.27 -5.08
N LYS A 26 5.76 22.52 -5.27
CA LYS A 26 4.58 22.57 -4.40
C LYS A 26 4.86 22.07 -2.97
N MET A 27 5.96 21.35 -2.76
CA MET A 27 6.37 20.84 -1.46
C MET A 27 7.13 21.86 -0.61
N LYS A 28 7.44 23.05 -1.15
CA LYS A 28 8.20 24.09 -0.44
C LYS A 28 7.69 24.37 0.98
N ARG A 29 6.37 24.39 1.17
CA ARG A 29 5.73 24.65 2.47
C ARG A 29 5.97 23.57 3.54
N TYR A 30 6.30 22.34 3.13
CA TYR A 30 6.55 21.20 4.03
C TYR A 30 8.05 20.95 4.25
N ILE A 31 8.91 21.63 3.51
CA ILE A 31 10.36 21.51 3.62
C ILE A 31 10.83 22.52 4.67
N LEU A 32 11.54 22.03 5.69
CA LEU A 32 12.10 22.86 6.76
C LEU A 32 13.39 23.54 6.31
N THR A 33 14.34 22.76 5.79
CA THR A 33 15.65 23.22 5.30
C THR A 33 16.26 22.16 4.41
N ASP A 34 17.34 22.47 3.69
CA ASP A 34 18.23 21.46 3.12
C ASP A 34 19.52 21.33 3.95
N ARG A 35 20.10 20.13 3.97
CA ARG A 35 21.41 19.85 4.58
C ARG A 35 22.13 18.81 3.75
N SER A 36 23.37 19.09 3.35
CA SER A 36 24.19 18.18 2.53
C SER A 36 23.47 17.71 1.24
N GLY A 37 22.66 18.59 0.64
CA GLY A 37 21.92 18.30 -0.59
C GLY A 37 20.68 17.42 -0.43
N ILE A 38 20.22 17.15 0.79
CA ILE A 38 18.97 16.44 1.10
C ILE A 38 17.99 17.41 1.77
N TYR A 39 16.73 17.42 1.31
CA TYR A 39 15.69 18.19 1.98
C TYR A 39 15.24 17.53 3.27
N ILE A 40 15.10 18.31 4.33
CA ILE A 40 14.55 17.90 5.63
C ILE A 40 13.09 18.36 5.69
N ILE A 41 12.20 17.42 6.02
CA ILE A 41 10.77 17.63 6.12
C ILE A 41 10.42 18.14 7.53
N ASP A 42 9.51 19.10 7.62
CA ASP A 42 9.01 19.62 8.90
C ASP A 42 8.14 18.58 9.62
N LEU A 43 8.66 18.08 10.75
CA LEU A 43 7.98 17.08 11.58
C LEU A 43 6.80 17.67 12.37
N GLN A 44 6.82 18.97 12.71
CA GLN A 44 5.69 19.58 13.41
C GLN A 44 4.46 19.63 12.50
N GLN A 45 4.65 20.02 11.24
CA GLN A 45 3.59 19.94 10.24
C GLN A 45 3.13 18.51 9.99
N SER A 46 4.08 17.56 9.96
CA SER A 46 3.76 16.13 9.79
C SER A 46 2.85 15.61 10.90
N LEU A 47 3.12 15.96 12.17
CA LEU A 47 2.28 15.58 13.30
C LEU A 47 0.86 16.13 13.19
N ALA A 48 0.72 17.43 12.90
CA ALA A 48 -0.60 18.04 12.72
C ALA A 48 -1.39 17.42 11.55
N MET A 49 -0.71 17.00 10.48
CA MET A 49 -1.34 16.31 9.36
C MET A 49 -1.68 14.85 9.66
N ILE A 50 -0.86 14.15 10.45
CA ILE A 50 -1.14 12.79 10.92
C ILE A 50 -2.42 12.77 11.75
N ASP A 51 -2.61 13.72 12.65
CA ASP A 51 -3.82 13.80 13.47
C ASP A 51 -5.08 13.95 12.59
N LYS A 52 -5.03 14.81 11.57
CA LYS A 52 -6.13 14.98 10.61
C LYS A 52 -6.39 13.71 9.80
N ALA A 53 -5.34 13.07 9.31
CA ALA A 53 -5.46 11.82 8.55
C ALA A 53 -6.03 10.68 9.42
N TYR A 54 -5.58 10.59 10.67
CA TYR A 54 -6.06 9.61 11.64
C TYR A 54 -7.55 9.78 11.91
N GLU A 55 -8.01 11.01 12.13
CA GLU A 55 -9.43 11.31 12.33
C GLU A 55 -10.27 10.92 11.10
N PHE A 56 -9.81 11.25 9.90
CA PHE A 56 -10.48 10.86 8.66
C PHE A 56 -10.58 9.33 8.50
N VAL A 57 -9.49 8.60 8.73
CA VAL A 57 -9.47 7.13 8.63
C VAL A 57 -10.39 6.52 9.68
N LYS A 58 -10.33 7.00 10.93
CA LYS A 58 -11.20 6.53 12.00
C LYS A 58 -12.67 6.70 11.64
N ASN A 59 -13.06 7.87 11.15
CA ASN A 59 -14.45 8.16 10.76
C ASN A 59 -14.89 7.30 9.57
N THR A 60 -14.01 7.10 8.58
CA THR A 60 -14.29 6.26 7.41
C THR A 60 -14.57 4.81 7.81
N VAL A 61 -13.71 4.23 8.66
CA VAL A 61 -13.85 2.85 9.13
C VAL A 61 -15.05 2.72 10.07
N ALA A 62 -15.31 3.71 10.95
CA ALA A 62 -16.48 3.72 11.82
C ALA A 62 -17.80 3.72 11.03
N ASN A 63 -17.82 4.34 9.85
CA ASN A 63 -18.97 4.34 8.93
C ASN A 63 -19.07 3.06 8.07
N GLY A 64 -18.23 2.05 8.31
CA GLY A 64 -18.20 0.81 7.54
C GLY A 64 -17.44 0.91 6.20
N GLY A 65 -16.68 1.99 5.99
CA GLY A 65 -15.81 2.13 4.82
C GLY A 65 -14.58 1.24 4.89
N SER A 66 -14.07 0.85 3.72
CA SER A 66 -12.82 0.08 3.58
C SER A 66 -11.63 0.98 3.22
N VAL A 67 -10.44 0.59 3.64
CA VAL A 67 -9.19 1.30 3.36
C VAL A 67 -8.23 0.36 2.64
N LEU A 68 -7.82 0.74 1.43
CA LEU A 68 -6.87 -0.03 0.63
C LEU A 68 -5.43 0.42 0.93
N PHE A 69 -4.60 -0.50 1.43
CA PHE A 69 -3.18 -0.25 1.65
C PHE A 69 -2.39 -0.51 0.35
N VAL A 70 -1.50 0.41 -0.03
CA VAL A 70 -0.74 0.28 -1.29
C VAL A 70 0.72 0.64 -1.06
N GLY A 71 1.62 -0.29 -1.41
CA GLY A 71 3.04 0.03 -1.49
C GLY A 71 3.84 -1.07 -2.16
N THR A 72 4.37 -0.72 -3.32
CA THR A 72 5.05 -1.63 -4.25
C THR A 72 6.57 -1.59 -4.13
N LYS A 73 7.11 -0.66 -3.33
CA LYS A 73 8.55 -0.55 -3.07
C LYS A 73 8.97 -1.70 -2.17
N LYS A 74 10.13 -2.32 -2.45
CA LYS A 74 10.71 -3.42 -1.65
C LYS A 74 10.69 -3.13 -0.14
N GLN A 75 11.04 -1.91 0.26
CA GLN A 75 11.07 -1.48 1.67
C GLN A 75 9.69 -1.40 2.34
N ALA A 76 8.61 -1.30 1.56
CA ALA A 76 7.25 -1.14 2.06
C ALA A 76 6.41 -2.42 1.95
N GLN A 77 6.84 -3.42 1.17
CA GLN A 77 6.00 -4.58 0.84
C GLN A 77 5.62 -5.39 2.08
N GLU A 78 6.59 -5.66 2.94
CA GLU A 78 6.41 -6.45 4.16
C GLU A 78 5.56 -5.69 5.18
N ALA A 79 5.93 -4.43 5.48
CA ALA A 79 5.23 -3.60 6.45
C ALA A 79 3.75 -3.38 6.10
N ILE A 80 3.44 -3.21 4.81
CA ILE A 80 2.05 -3.05 4.37
C ILE A 80 1.28 -4.35 4.48
N MET A 81 1.89 -5.48 4.11
CA MET A 81 1.27 -6.79 4.24
C MET A 81 0.99 -7.14 5.70
N SER A 82 1.97 -6.99 6.59
CA SER A 82 1.83 -7.34 8.00
C SER A 82 0.74 -6.52 8.71
N GLU A 83 0.73 -5.20 8.53
CA GLU A 83 -0.22 -4.32 9.21
C GLU A 83 -1.63 -4.42 8.63
N SER A 84 -1.77 -4.59 7.31
CA SER A 84 -3.10 -4.76 6.69
C SER A 84 -3.75 -6.09 7.08
N LEU A 85 -2.99 -7.18 7.13
CA LEU A 85 -3.48 -8.48 7.61
C LEU A 85 -3.88 -8.43 9.08
N ARG A 86 -3.09 -7.75 9.92
CA ARG A 86 -3.39 -7.57 11.35
C ARG A 86 -4.71 -6.80 11.57
N VAL A 87 -5.01 -5.82 10.73
CA VAL A 87 -6.21 -4.98 10.83
C VAL A 87 -7.38 -5.51 9.98
N GLY A 88 -7.16 -6.56 9.18
CA GLY A 88 -8.18 -7.19 8.34
C GLY A 88 -8.59 -6.34 7.12
N GLN A 89 -7.74 -5.44 6.65
CA GLN A 89 -7.99 -4.57 5.50
C GLN A 89 -7.29 -5.09 4.24
N SER A 90 -7.79 -4.72 3.06
CA SER A 90 -7.19 -5.13 1.77
C SER A 90 -5.89 -4.38 1.49
N TYR A 91 -4.95 -5.05 0.80
CA TYR A 91 -3.66 -4.46 0.45
C TYR A 91 -3.15 -4.87 -0.94
N ILE A 92 -2.26 -4.04 -1.48
CA ILE A 92 -1.47 -4.32 -2.69
C ILE A 92 -0.01 -4.00 -2.38
N ASN A 93 0.81 -5.04 -2.24
CA ASN A 93 2.24 -4.91 -2.00
C ASN A 93 3.12 -5.26 -3.21
N GLN A 94 2.56 -5.88 -4.26
CA GLN A 94 3.31 -6.28 -5.44
C GLN A 94 3.31 -5.18 -6.51
N ARG A 95 2.41 -5.28 -7.50
CA ARG A 95 2.30 -4.35 -8.62
C ARG A 95 0.89 -3.77 -8.68
N TRP A 96 0.82 -2.44 -8.81
CA TRP A 96 -0.43 -1.78 -9.16
C TRP A 96 -0.72 -1.96 -10.66
N LEU A 97 -1.73 -2.75 -10.98
CA LEU A 97 -2.23 -2.90 -12.35
C LEU A 97 -3.08 -1.67 -12.72
N GLY A 98 -2.80 -1.08 -13.88
CA GLY A 98 -3.62 0.00 -14.41
C GLY A 98 -5.07 -0.47 -14.56
N GLY A 99 -6.03 0.35 -14.13
CA GLY A 99 -7.44 -0.02 -14.17
C GLY A 99 -7.97 -0.79 -12.95
N LEU A 100 -7.16 -1.04 -11.92
CA LEU A 100 -7.59 -1.74 -10.70
C LEU A 100 -8.88 -1.20 -10.08
N LEU A 101 -8.97 0.13 -9.95
CA LEU A 101 -10.16 0.80 -9.41
C LEU A 101 -11.11 1.30 -10.51
N THR A 102 -10.56 1.83 -11.60
CA THR A 102 -11.37 2.46 -12.66
C THR A 102 -12.05 1.47 -13.60
N ASN A 103 -11.50 0.25 -13.73
CA ASN A 103 -12.09 -0.85 -14.50
C ASN A 103 -12.21 -2.11 -13.63
N PHE A 104 -12.90 -1.97 -12.50
CA PHE A 104 -13.09 -3.08 -11.57
C PHE A 104 -13.90 -4.24 -12.18
N GLN A 105 -14.78 -3.98 -13.14
CA GLN A 105 -15.57 -5.03 -13.80
C GLN A 105 -14.67 -6.08 -14.50
N THR A 106 -13.59 -5.65 -15.17
CA THR A 106 -12.63 -6.58 -15.77
C THR A 106 -11.77 -7.28 -14.72
N VAL A 107 -11.32 -6.56 -13.70
CA VAL A 107 -10.49 -7.15 -12.64
C VAL A 107 -11.27 -8.16 -11.79
N GLY A 108 -12.54 -7.88 -11.49
CA GLY A 108 -13.43 -8.78 -10.77
C GLY A 108 -13.58 -10.13 -11.46
N LYS A 109 -13.60 -10.16 -12.80
CA LYS A 109 -13.59 -11.42 -13.56
C LYS A 109 -12.31 -12.23 -13.33
N ARG A 110 -11.16 -11.58 -13.18
CA ARG A 110 -9.89 -12.26 -12.85
C ARG A 110 -9.88 -12.80 -11.43
N LEU A 111 -10.49 -12.08 -10.48
CA LEU A 111 -10.66 -12.57 -9.12
C LEU A 111 -11.60 -13.79 -9.06
N ALA A 112 -12.70 -13.78 -9.81
CA ALA A 112 -13.58 -14.94 -9.93
C ALA A 112 -12.83 -16.14 -10.52
N ARG A 113 -12.07 -15.90 -11.60
CA ARG A 113 -11.21 -16.93 -12.21
C ARG A 113 -10.17 -17.50 -11.24
N MET A 114 -9.58 -16.67 -10.39
CA MET A 114 -8.64 -17.13 -9.36
C MET A 114 -9.31 -18.09 -8.38
N LYS A 115 -10.52 -17.76 -7.89
CA LYS A 115 -11.29 -18.64 -7.01
C LYS A 115 -11.68 -19.96 -7.68
N GLU A 116 -12.05 -19.92 -8.96
CA GLU A 116 -12.30 -21.14 -9.74
C GLU A 116 -11.06 -22.04 -9.78
N LEU A 117 -9.89 -21.46 -10.05
CA LEU A 117 -8.63 -22.20 -10.11
C LEU A 117 -8.25 -22.80 -8.74
N GLU A 118 -8.45 -22.07 -7.64
CA GLU A 118 -8.19 -22.59 -6.29
C GLU A 118 -9.06 -23.82 -5.94
N THR A 119 -10.24 -23.96 -6.55
CA THR A 119 -11.12 -25.13 -6.36
C THR A 119 -10.80 -26.30 -7.29
N MET A 120 -9.98 -26.11 -8.32
CA MET A 120 -9.61 -27.17 -9.25
C MET A 120 -8.54 -28.09 -8.63
N ASP A 121 -8.73 -29.40 -8.78
CA ASP A 121 -7.72 -30.39 -8.38
C ASP A 121 -6.69 -30.57 -9.50
N PHE A 122 -5.52 -29.97 -9.32
CA PHE A 122 -4.41 -30.06 -10.29
C PHE A 122 -3.65 -31.39 -10.23
N ASN A 123 -3.87 -32.21 -9.19
CA ASN A 123 -3.15 -33.47 -9.02
C ASN A 123 -3.80 -34.62 -9.80
N ASP A 124 -5.10 -34.54 -10.08
CA ASP A 124 -5.83 -35.56 -10.82
C ASP A 124 -6.13 -35.12 -12.26
N ALA A 125 -5.11 -35.27 -13.12
CA ALA A 125 -5.21 -34.95 -14.55
C ALA A 125 -6.32 -35.73 -15.27
N SER A 126 -6.77 -36.87 -14.72
CA SER A 126 -7.84 -37.68 -15.32
C SER A 126 -9.23 -37.07 -15.10
N LYS A 127 -9.42 -36.32 -14.01
CA LYS A 127 -10.70 -35.69 -13.65
C LYS A 127 -10.91 -34.32 -14.28
N SER A 128 -9.83 -33.61 -14.60
CA SER A 128 -9.91 -32.26 -15.16
C SER A 128 -10.20 -32.22 -16.67
N GLY A 129 -9.95 -33.32 -17.39
CA GLY A 129 -10.09 -33.35 -18.86
C GLY A 129 -9.05 -32.50 -19.60
N LEU A 130 -8.03 -31.99 -18.88
CA LEU A 130 -6.98 -31.13 -19.40
C LEU A 130 -5.70 -31.93 -19.66
N THR A 131 -4.93 -31.51 -20.66
CA THR A 131 -3.61 -32.09 -20.89
C THR A 131 -2.64 -31.69 -19.77
N LYS A 132 -1.62 -32.52 -19.52
CA LYS A 132 -0.56 -32.21 -18.52
C LYS A 132 0.11 -30.84 -18.76
N LYS A 133 0.21 -30.42 -20.03
CA LYS A 133 0.77 -29.11 -20.40
C LYS A 133 -0.14 -27.96 -20.00
N GLU A 134 -1.45 -28.11 -20.16
CA GLU A 134 -2.43 -27.10 -19.76
C GLU A 134 -2.51 -26.98 -18.24
N LEU A 135 -2.45 -28.10 -17.51
CA LEU A 135 -2.39 -28.10 -16.04
C LEU A 135 -1.15 -27.41 -15.46
N LEU A 136 -0.04 -27.37 -16.21
CA LEU A 136 1.18 -26.64 -15.80
C LEU A 136 1.12 -25.13 -16.07
N ILE A 137 0.24 -24.69 -16.98
CA ILE A 137 0.14 -23.27 -17.40
C ILE A 137 -0.98 -22.55 -16.62
N LEU A 138 -2.01 -23.28 -16.22
CA LEU A 138 -3.15 -22.80 -15.44
C LEU A 138 -2.79 -22.57 -13.97
#